data_AF-W1YQ37-F1
#
_entry.id   AF-W1YQ37-F1
#
_cell.length_a   1.000
_cell.length_b   1.000
_cell.length_c   1.000
_cell.angle_alpha   90.00
_cell.angle_beta   90.00
_cell.angle_gamma   90.00
#
_symmetry.space_group_name_H-M   'P 1'
#
loop_
_entity.id
_entity.type
_entity.pdbx_description
1 polymer ?
#
loop_
_entity_poly.entity_id
_entity_poly.type
_entity_poly.pdbx_seq_one_letter_code
_entity_poly.pdbx_strand_id
1 'polypeptide(L)' 'GKRVLLYTALYESIERGQTLSQALRSEGCPPIALALLESGEAAGTLGESLQYISRHYDWERQLKQKGMSAISY' A
#
# COMPACT_ATOMS: atom_id res chain seq x y z
N GLY A 1 16.34 11.76 -1.77
CA GLY A 1 16.08 10.86 -0.62
C GLY A 1 15.19 9.71 -1.04
N LYS A 2 15.23 8.56 -0.33
CA LYS A 2 14.56 7.29 -0.74
C LYS A 2 13.10 7.47 -1.19
N ARG A 3 12.33 8.34 -0.54
CA ARG A 3 10.92 8.62 -0.90
C ARG A 3 10.76 9.27 -2.27
N VAL A 4 11.62 10.22 -2.62
CA VAL A 4 11.57 10.90 -3.93
C VAL A 4 11.87 9.90 -5.03
N LEU A 5 12.87 9.03 -4.83
CA LEU A 5 13.21 7.97 -5.80
C LEU A 5 12.06 6.99 -6.02
N LEU A 6 11.35 6.61 -4.94
CA LEU A 6 10.17 5.77 -5.03
C LEU A 6 9.05 6.43 -5.84
N TYR A 7 8.73 7.70 -5.57
CA TYR A 7 7.69 8.42 -6.32
C TYR A 7 8.03 8.54 -7.80
N THR A 8 9.28 8.86 -8.13
CA THR A 8 9.74 8.92 -9.53
C THR A 8 9.64 7.56 -10.21
N ALA A 9 10.09 6.49 -9.55
CA ALA A 9 10.00 5.13 -10.10
C ALA A 9 8.55 4.68 -10.35
N LEU A 10 7.63 4.96 -9.41
CA LEU A 10 6.21 4.67 -9.57
C LEU A 10 5.60 5.48 -10.73
N TYR A 11 5.91 6.77 -10.80
CA TYR A 11 5.42 7.65 -11.87
C TYR A 11 5.87 7.16 -13.25
N GLU A 12 7.16 6.87 -13.43
CA GLU A 12 7.69 6.34 -14.68
C GLU A 12 7.09 4.98 -15.05
N SER A 13 6.84 4.12 -14.06
CA SER A 13 6.21 2.81 -14.29
C SER A 13 4.79 2.97 -14.83
N ILE A 14 4.02 3.89 -14.26
CA ILE A 14 2.65 4.21 -14.70
C ILE A 14 2.66 4.84 -16.09
N GLU A 15 3.57 5.79 -16.37
CA GLU A 15 3.71 6.37 -17.72
C GLU A 15 4.04 5.33 -18.79
N ARG A 16 4.76 4.26 -18.42
CA ARG A 16 5.07 3.12 -19.31
C ARG A 16 3.90 2.13 -19.45
N GLY A 17 2.75 2.41 -18.84
CA GLY A 17 1.54 1.59 -18.91
C GLY A 17 1.50 0.46 -17.90
N GLN A 18 2.37 0.44 -16.90
CA GLN A 18 2.26 -0.51 -15.80
C GLN A 18 1.17 -0.08 -14.82
N THR A 19 0.51 -1.06 -14.24
CA THR A 19 -0.42 -0.84 -13.13
C THR A 19 0.34 -0.45 -11.85
N LEU A 20 -0.33 0.23 -10.92
CA LEU A 20 0.23 0.61 -9.62
C LEU A 20 0.59 -0.65 -8.81
N SER A 21 -0.21 -1.71 -8.87
CA SER A 21 0.09 -3.00 -8.23
C SER A 21 1.38 -3.63 -8.76
N GLN A 22 1.61 -3.60 -10.08
CA GLN A 22 2.85 -4.08 -10.69
C GLN A 22 4.06 -3.25 -10.23
N ALA A 23 3.94 -1.93 -10.22
CA ALA A 23 5.00 -1.03 -9.83
C ALA A 23 5.38 -1.18 -8.33
N LEU A 24 4.39 -1.42 -7.47
CA LEU A 24 4.61 -1.60 -6.02
C LEU A 24 5.09 -3.00 -5.63
N ARG A 25 4.97 -3.98 -6.53
CA ARG A 25 5.40 -5.37 -6.25
C ARG A 25 6.91 -5.47 -6.01
N SER A 26 7.72 -4.70 -6.74
CA SER A 26 9.19 -4.64 -6.54
C SER A 26 9.61 -3.86 -5.29
N GLU A 27 8.70 -3.09 -4.69
CA GLU A 27 8.98 -2.22 -3.55
C GLU A 27 8.67 -2.87 -2.19
N GLY A 28 8.36 -4.17 -2.19
CA GLY A 28 8.07 -4.92 -0.97
C GLY A 28 6.70 -4.60 -0.37
N CYS A 29 5.74 -4.17 -1.20
CA CYS A 29 4.37 -3.96 -0.77
C CYS A 29 3.76 -5.28 -0.26
N PRO A 30 3.03 -5.29 0.87
CA PRO A 30 2.51 -6.54 1.42
C PRO A 30 1.49 -7.21 0.48
N PRO A 31 1.39 -8.56 0.49
CA PRO A 31 0.52 -9.30 -0.45
C PRO A 31 -0.94 -8.88 -0.42
N ILE A 32 -1.51 -8.59 0.76
CA ILE A 32 -2.91 -8.16 0.89
C ILE A 32 -3.15 -6.79 0.24
N ALA A 33 -2.18 -5.88 0.34
CA ALA A 33 -2.27 -4.57 -0.29
C ALA A 33 -2.19 -4.71 -1.81
N LEU A 34 -1.27 -5.54 -2.32
CA LEU A 34 -1.15 -5.84 -3.74
C LEU A 34 -2.45 -6.43 -4.31
N ALA A 35 -3.03 -7.43 -3.65
CA ALA A 35 -4.28 -8.05 -4.10
C ALA A 35 -5.46 -7.05 -4.17
N LEU A 36 -5.55 -6.14 -3.20
CA LEU A 36 -6.57 -5.09 -3.20
C LEU A 36 -6.33 -4.05 -4.30
N LEU A 37 -5.08 -3.68 -4.55
CA LEU A 37 -4.72 -2.81 -5.67
C LEU A 37 -5.08 -3.46 -7.01
N GLU A 38 -4.71 -4.72 -7.22
CA GLU A 38 -5.04 -5.47 -8.45
C GLU A 38 -6.54 -5.55 -8.68
N SER A 39 -7.32 -5.86 -7.64
CA SER A 39 -8.78 -5.89 -7.72
C SER A 39 -9.37 -4.51 -8.01
N GLY A 40 -8.84 -3.46 -7.39
CA GLY A 40 -9.30 -2.08 -7.59
C GLY A 40 -8.96 -1.55 -8.98
N GLU A 41 -7.80 -1.91 -9.52
CA GLU A 41 -7.40 -1.58 -10.89
C GLU A 41 -8.30 -2.26 -11.92
N ALA A 42 -8.56 -3.57 -11.75
CA ALA A 42 -9.42 -4.33 -12.65
C ALA A 42 -10.88 -3.86 -12.62
N ALA A 43 -11.38 -3.42 -11.45
CA ALA A 43 -12.75 -2.97 -11.28
C ALA A 43 -12.96 -1.45 -11.48
N GLY A 44 -11.89 -0.67 -11.65
CA GLY A 44 -11.97 0.80 -11.69
C GLY A 44 -12.26 1.45 -10.33
N THR A 45 -12.07 0.73 -9.22
CA THR A 45 -12.35 1.16 -7.84
C THR A 45 -11.07 1.37 -7.02
N LEU A 46 -9.99 1.79 -7.68
CA LEU A 46 -8.68 1.98 -7.05
C LEU A 46 -8.72 2.92 -5.83
N GLY A 47 -9.52 3.99 -5.90
CA GLY A 47 -9.69 4.92 -4.77
C GLY A 47 -10.27 4.26 -3.52
N GLU A 48 -11.29 3.41 -3.67
CA GLU A 48 -11.91 2.67 -2.57
C GLU A 48 -10.95 1.62 -2.00
N SER A 49 -10.21 0.96 -2.89
CA SER A 49 -9.21 -0.04 -2.52
C SER A 49 -8.10 0.59 -1.68
N LEU A 50 -7.59 1.76 -2.08
CA LEU A 50 -6.61 2.53 -1.30
C LEU A 50 -7.15 2.96 0.07
N GLN A 51 -8.43 3.37 0.17
CA GLN A 51 -9.04 3.66 1.46
C GLN A 51 -9.12 2.43 2.36
N TYR A 52 -9.47 1.27 1.81
CA TYR A 52 -9.52 0.02 2.57
C TYR A 52 -8.12 -0.35 3.09
N ILE A 53 -7.10 -0.27 2.22
CA ILE A 53 -5.69 -0.49 2.58
C ILE A 53 -5.29 0.45 3.73
N SER A 54 -5.58 1.75 3.61
CA SER A 54 -5.27 2.73 4.66
C SER A 54 -5.88 2.33 6.01
N ARG A 55 -7.20 2.06 6.02
CA ARG A 55 -7.93 1.68 7.24
C ARG A 55 -7.37 0.41 7.86
N HIS A 56 -7.05 -0.59 7.04
CA HIS A 56 -6.49 -1.86 7.50
C HIS A 56 -5.16 -1.65 8.23
N TYR A 57 -4.20 -0.95 7.61
CA TYR A 57 -2.89 -0.72 8.24
C TYR A 57 -2.93 0.28 9.39
N ASP A 58 -3.85 1.24 9.39
CA ASP A 58 -4.08 2.10 10.55
C ASP A 58 -4.55 1.28 11.75
N TRP A 59 -5.51 0.37 11.53
CA TRP A 59 -5.99 -0.53 12.58
C TRP A 59 -4.90 -1.47 13.09
N GLU A 60 -4.10 -2.08 12.18
CA GLU A 60 -2.97 -2.92 12.58
C GLU A 60 -1.93 -2.14 13.41
N ARG A 61 -1.62 -0.90 13.02
CA ARG A 61 -0.71 -0.02 13.77
C ARG A 61 -1.25 0.26 15.18
N GLN A 62 -2.53 0.62 15.29
CA GLN A 62 -3.18 0.87 16.58
C GLN A 62 -3.18 -0.37 17.48
N LEU A 63 -3.44 -1.55 16.91
CA LEU A 63 -3.43 -2.81 17.65
C LEU A 63 -2.03 -3.11 18.20
N LYS A 64 -0.98 -2.95 17.38
CA LYS A 64 0.41 -3.12 17.80
C LYS A 64 0.80 -2.14 18.91
N GLN A 65 0.41 -0.87 18.78
CA GLN A 65 0.67 0.15 19.80
C GLN A 65 -0.01 -0.18 21.14
N LYS A 66 -1.28 -0.59 21.12
CA LYS A 66 -2.01 -1.01 22.32
C LYS A 66 -1.35 -2.22 22.99
N GLY A 67 -0.94 -3.22 22.21
CA GLY A 67 -0.22 -4.38 22.71
C GLY A 67 1.12 -4.00 23.36
N MET A 68 1.92 -3.15 22.71
CA MET A 68 3.18 -2.66 23.27
C MET A 68 2.98 -1.87 24.57
N SER A 69 1.95 -1.01 24.64
CA SER A 69 1.66 -0.28 25.88
C SER A 69 1.32 -1.22 27.03
N ALA A 70 0.57 -2.29 26.80
CA ALA A 70 0.19 -3.24 27.84
C ALA A 70 1.38 -4.07 28.40
N ILE A 71 2.47 -4.20 27.64
CA ILE A 71 3.72 -4.88 28.09
C ILE A 71 4.64 -3.90 28.83
N SER A 72 4.56 -2.62 28.49
CA SER A 72 5.41 -1.57 29.08
C SER A 72 4.89 -1.05 30.42
N TYR A 73 3.64 -1.37 30.78
CA TYR A 73 3.05 -1.19 32.11
C TYR A 73 3.16 -2.49 32.91
#